data_AF-A0A3P6DZJ8-F1
#
_entry.id   AF-A0A3P6DZJ8-F1
#
_cell.length_a   1.000
_cell.length_b   1.000
_cell.length_c   1.000
_cell.angle_alpha   90.00
_cell.angle_beta   90.00
_cell.angle_gamma   90.00
#
_symmetry.space_group_name_H-M   'P 1'
#
loop_
_entity.id
_entity.type
_entity.pdbx_description
1 polymer ?
#
loop_
_entity_poly.entity_id
_entity_poly.type
_entity_poly.pdbx_seq_one_letter_code
_entity_poly.pdbx_strand_id
1 'polypeptide(L)' 'MIIRSPEPEVKILVDRDPIKTSFEEWAKPGHFSRTIAKGPDTTTWIWIWKPTC' A
#
# COMPACT_ATOMS: atom_id res chain seq x y z
N MET A 1 44.49 25.98 4.84
CA MET A 1 43.43 25.26 5.57
C MET A 1 42.43 24.75 4.55
N ILE A 2 42.16 23.44 4.52
CA ILE A 2 41.14 22.86 3.63
C ILE A 2 39.86 22.74 4.46
N ILE A 3 38.88 23.59 4.16
CA ILE A 3 37.56 23.57 4.80
C ILE A 3 36.76 22.48 4.08
N ARG A 4 36.49 21.37 4.76
CA ARG A 4 35.63 20.32 4.24
C ARG A 4 34.19 20.84 4.31
N SER A 5 33.46 20.85 3.18
CA SER A 5 32.02 21.15 3.17
C SER A 5 31.30 20.15 4.08
N PRO A 6 30.34 20.57 4.93
CA PRO A 6 29.58 19.64 5.76
C PRO A 6 28.83 18.65 4.85
N GLU A 7 28.89 17.36 5.19
CA GLU A 7 28.13 16.33 4.48
C GLU A 7 26.62 16.55 4.72
N PRO A 8 25.78 16.33 3.70
CA PRO A 8 24.34 16.51 3.85
C PRO A 8 23.78 15.49 4.85
N GLU A 9 23.24 15.99 5.95
CA GLU A 9 22.59 15.18 6.98
C GLU A 9 21.27 14.61 6.42
N VAL A 10 21.21 13.29 6.26
CA VAL A 10 20.01 12.60 5.75
C VAL A 10 18.97 12.50 6.87
N LYS A 11 17.91 13.29 6.78
CA LYS A 11 16.78 13.23 7.71
C LYS A 11 15.81 12.11 7.30
N ILE A 12 15.63 11.14 8.17
CA ILE A 12 14.70 10.03 7.96
C ILE A 12 13.31 10.49 8.45
N LEU A 13 12.38 10.70 7.52
CA LEU A 13 10.98 11.02 7.81
C LEU A 13 10.17 9.72 7.80
N VAL A 14 9.69 9.29 8.95
CA VAL A 14 8.79 8.13 9.09
C VAL A 14 7.53 8.57 9.80
N ASP A 15 6.38 8.28 9.20
CA ASP A 15 5.09 8.47 9.85
C ASP A 15 4.79 7.29 10.79
N ARG A 16 4.33 7.59 12.01
CA ARG A 16 4.01 6.57 13.02
C ARG A 16 2.52 6.26 12.96
N ASP A 17 2.21 4.98 12.74
CA ASP A 17 0.83 4.48 12.59
C ASP A 17 0.04 5.14 11.44
N PRO A 18 0.55 5.15 10.20
CA PRO A 18 -0.15 5.77 9.07
C PRO A 18 -1.47 5.06 8.72
N ILE A 19 -1.62 3.79 9.12
CA ILE A 19 -2.81 2.96 8.89
C ILE A 19 -3.07 2.15 10.17
N LYS A 20 -4.31 2.20 10.67
CA LYS A 20 -4.70 1.43 11.85
C LYS A 20 -4.70 -0.07 11.57
N THR A 21 -4.16 -0.84 12.51
CA THR A 21 -4.21 -2.29 12.47
C THR A 21 -5.65 -2.77 12.72
N SER A 22 -6.24 -3.45 11.74
CA SER A 22 -7.58 -3.99 11.83
C SER A 22 -7.79 -5.15 10.85
N PHE A 23 -8.83 -5.95 11.11
CA PHE A 23 -9.26 -7.03 10.20
C PHE A 23 -10.30 -6.57 9.18
N GLU A 24 -10.73 -5.31 9.22
CA GLU A 24 -11.84 -4.84 8.39
C GLU A 24 -11.52 -4.92 6.89
N GLU A 25 -10.28 -4.57 6.52
CA GLU A 25 -9.83 -4.65 5.13
C GLU A 25 -9.55 -6.07 4.65
N TRP A 26 -9.37 -7.02 5.56
CA TRP A 26 -9.20 -8.43 5.22
C TRP A 26 -10.52 -9.06 4.80
N ALA A 27 -11.65 -8.54 5.29
CA ALA A 27 -12.99 -8.99 4.92
C ALA A 27 -13.46 -8.42 3.56
N LYS A 28 -12.75 -7.43 2.99
CA LYS A 28 -13.12 -6.72 1.76
C LYS A 28 -12.19 -7.15 0.60
N PRO A 29 -12.49 -8.25 -0.12
CA PRO A 29 -11.67 -8.67 -1.25
C PRO A 29 -11.66 -7.57 -2.33
N GLY A 30 -10.48 -7.27 -2.86
CA GLY A 30 -10.31 -6.23 -3.87
C GLY A 30 -10.25 -4.80 -3.32
N HIS A 31 -10.22 -4.57 -1.99
CA HIS A 31 -10.14 -3.24 -1.37
C HIS A 31 -9.02 -2.36 -1.94
N PHE A 32 -7.89 -2.96 -2.33
CA PHE A 32 -6.75 -2.25 -2.90
C PHE A 32 -7.02 -1.60 -4.27
N SER A 33 -8.09 -1.98 -4.98
CA SER A 33 -8.43 -1.44 -6.30
C SER A 33 -9.89 -1.01 -6.35
N ARG A 34 -10.14 0.27 -6.65
CA ARG A 34 -11.51 0.82 -6.74
C ARG A 34 -12.40 0.09 -7.75
N THR A 35 -11.81 -0.47 -8.81
CA THR A 35 -12.54 -1.23 -9.83
C THR A 35 -12.99 -2.59 -9.29
N ILE A 36 -12.13 -3.27 -8.52
CA ILE A 36 -12.38 -4.61 -7.98
C ILE A 36 -13.19 -4.53 -6.68
N ALA A 37 -13.01 -3.47 -5.87
CA ALA A 37 -13.72 -3.25 -4.61
C ALA A 37 -15.25 -3.16 -4.74
N LYS A 38 -15.77 -2.95 -5.96
CA LYS A 38 -17.21 -2.98 -6.25
C LYS A 38 -17.83 -4.37 -6.08
N GLY A 39 -17.00 -5.42 -6.09
CA GLY A 39 -17.46 -6.81 -5.99
C GLY A 39 -17.74 -7.47 -7.35
N PRO A 40 -18.13 -8.75 -7.33
CA PRO A 40 -18.28 -9.55 -8.54
C PRO A 40 -19.57 -9.25 -9.30
N ASP A 41 -19.45 -8.60 -10.45
CA ASP A 41 -20.53 -8.54 -11.44
C ASP A 41 -20.55 -9.79 -12.35
N THR A 42 -19.38 -10.40 -12.56
CA THR A 42 -19.17 -11.60 -13.37
C THR A 42 -18.12 -12.51 -12.74
N THR A 43 -18.08 -13.79 -13.11
CA THR A 43 -17.06 -14.74 -12.61
C THR A 43 -15.64 -14.33 -13.01
N THR A 44 -15.48 -13.52 -14.06
CA THR A 44 -14.21 -12.88 -14.46
C THR A 44 -13.61 -12.06 -13.32
N TRP A 45 -14.43 -11.48 -12.45
CA TRP A 45 -13.97 -10.70 -11.30
C TRP A 45 -13.05 -11.51 -10.37
N ILE A 46 -13.34 -12.80 -10.14
CA ILE A 46 -12.54 -13.67 -9.28
C ILE A 46 -11.13 -13.83 -9.84
N TRP A 47 -11.00 -14.00 -11.15
CA TRP A 47 -9.71 -14.14 -11.84
C TRP A 47 -8.89 -12.84 -11.85
N ILE A 48 -9.57 -11.69 -11.84
CA ILE A 48 -8.92 -10.37 -11.74
C ILE A 48 -8.45 -10.10 -10.31
N TRP A 49 -9.25 -10.46 -9.30
CA TRP A 49 -8.88 -10.30 -7.89
C TRP A 49 -7.81 -11.31 -7.45
N LYS A 50 -7.87 -12.54 -7.95
CA LYS A 50 -6.90 -13.61 -7.75
C LYS A 50 -6.20 -13.92 -9.07
N PRO A 51 -5.29 -13.06 -9.55
CA PRO A 51 -4.38 -13.48 -10.59
C PRO A 51 -3.58 -14.64 -9.99
N THR A 52 -3.65 -15.79 -10.66
CA THR A 52 -3.08 -17.08 -10.23
C THR A 52 -1.71 -16.95 -9.56
N CYS A 53 -1.50 -17.76 -8.51
CA CYS A 53 -0.20 -18.02 -7.89
C CYS A 53 0.88 -18.37 -8.90
#